data_AF-A0A2T1GP00-F1
#
_entry.id   AF-A0A2T1GP00-F1
#
_cell.length_a   1.000
_cell.length_b   1.000
_cell.length_c   1.000
_cell.angle_alpha   90.00
_cell.angle_beta   90.00
_cell.angle_gamma   90.00
#
_symmetry.space_group_name_H-M   'P 1'
#
loop_
_entity.id
_entity.type
_entity.pdbx_description
1 polymer ?
#
loop_
_entity_poly.entity_id
_entity_poly.type
_entity_poly.pdbx_seq_one_letter_code
_entity_poly.pdbx_strand_id
1 'polypeptide(L)'
;MSQWLEYGIDPDGNLVSVERVRRGKTDLKCPYCQEGLTSKKGEIKAHHFAHTNATCRAVSAGRDVELPLFDRFNLHLTPKEYLALLQFEKKGADSKYRFILEAKDTIVYNPHKGSYGGWELTKLGKVVCRKLSMN
;
A
#
# COMPACT_ATOMS: atom_id res chain seq x y z
N MET A 1 -12.73 13.40 20.22
CA MET A 1 -11.85 12.22 20.09
C MET A 1 -10.67 12.63 19.22
N SER A 2 -9.45 12.50 19.73
CA SER A 2 -8.24 12.89 19.00
C SER A 2 -7.98 11.90 17.86
N GLN A 3 -7.96 12.41 16.64
CA GLN A 3 -7.73 11.64 15.41
C GLN A 3 -6.22 11.65 15.15
N TRP A 4 -5.58 10.48 15.07
CA TRP A 4 -4.13 10.37 14.91
C TRP A 4 -3.77 10.20 13.43
N LEU A 5 -3.29 11.26 12.79
CA LEU A 5 -2.84 11.26 11.39
C LEU A 5 -1.50 11.98 11.28
N GLU A 6 -0.40 11.25 11.11
CA GLU A 6 0.94 11.85 11.11
C GLU A 6 1.45 12.23 9.72
N TYR A 7 0.79 11.74 8.66
CA TYR A 7 1.25 11.91 7.28
C TYR A 7 0.16 12.49 6.37
N GLY A 8 0.58 13.35 5.44
CA GLY A 8 -0.23 13.84 4.33
C GLY A 8 0.49 13.61 2.99
N ILE A 9 -0.25 13.69 1.89
CA ILE A 9 0.28 13.57 0.53
C ILE A 9 0.41 14.98 -0.07
N ASP A 10 1.56 15.33 -0.61
CA ASP A 10 1.78 16.60 -1.31
C ASP A 10 1.22 16.58 -2.75
N PRO A 11 1.19 17.72 -3.47
CA PRO A 11 0.73 17.76 -4.86
C PRO A 11 1.53 16.86 -5.83
N ASP A 12 2.79 16.57 -5.51
CA ASP A 12 3.68 15.69 -6.29
C ASP A 12 3.47 14.20 -5.96
N GLY A 13 2.63 13.90 -4.98
CA GLY A 13 2.31 12.54 -4.55
C GLY A 13 3.23 11.97 -3.46
N ASN A 14 4.14 12.76 -2.90
CA ASN A 14 5.03 12.31 -1.84
C ASN A 14 4.37 12.34 -0.47
N LEU A 15 4.78 11.42 0.40
CA LEU A 15 4.38 11.39 1.80
C LEU A 15 5.20 12.38 2.62
N VAL A 16 4.50 13.30 3.28
CA VAL A 16 5.09 14.33 4.11
C VAL A 16 4.64 14.13 5.56
N SER A 17 5.60 13.94 6.46
CA SER A 17 5.38 13.88 7.90
C SER A 17 4.97 15.24 8.45
N VAL A 18 4.02 15.26 9.40
CA VAL A 18 3.58 16.45 10.13
C VAL A 18 4.75 17.19 10.77
N GLU A 19 5.81 16.50 11.17
CA GLU A 19 7.01 17.12 11.76
C GLU A 19 7.68 18.11 10.81
N ARG A 20 7.67 17.83 9.50
CA ARG A 20 8.28 18.68 8.46
C ARG A 20 7.43 19.89 8.07
N VAL A 21 6.19 19.97 8.56
CA VAL A 21 5.22 20.98 8.13
C VAL A 21 4.98 22.00 9.22
N ARG A 22 4.81 23.28 8.86
CA ARG A 22 4.45 24.32 9.84
C ARG A 22 3.01 24.14 10.32
N ARG A 23 2.73 24.63 11.54
CA ARG A 23 1.37 24.64 12.09
C ARG A 23 0.44 25.46 11.19
N GLY A 24 -0.77 24.97 10.93
CA GLY A 24 -1.79 25.69 10.16
C GLY A 24 -2.30 24.93 8.94
N LYS A 25 -2.99 25.63 8.04
CA LYS A 25 -3.47 25.07 6.77
C LYS A 25 -2.29 24.62 5.90
N THR A 26 -2.46 23.53 5.19
CA THR A 26 -1.43 22.93 4.34
C THR A 26 -2.03 22.57 2.99
N ASP A 27 -1.20 22.46 1.96
CA ASP A 27 -1.61 21.94 0.64
C ASP A 27 -1.62 20.41 0.60
N LEU A 28 -1.40 19.76 1.76
CA LEU A 28 -1.38 18.31 1.86
C LEU A 28 -2.80 17.75 1.88
N LYS A 29 -2.93 16.58 1.27
CA LYS A 29 -4.18 15.81 1.19
C LYS A 29 -4.12 14.58 2.08
N CYS A 30 -5.27 14.21 2.60
CA CYS A 30 -5.45 12.98 3.36
C CYS A 30 -5.17 11.76 2.47
N PRO A 31 -4.29 10.82 2.87
CA PRO A 31 -4.02 9.63 2.06
C PRO A 31 -5.25 8.73 1.86
N TYR A 32 -6.26 8.85 2.75
CA TYR A 32 -7.48 8.04 2.76
C TYR A 32 -8.62 8.64 1.93
N CYS A 33 -8.94 9.92 2.13
CA CYS A 33 -10.08 10.56 1.46
C CYS A 33 -9.71 11.67 0.49
N GLN A 34 -8.43 12.00 0.36
CA GLN A 34 -7.91 13.06 -0.52
C GLN A 34 -8.37 14.48 -0.19
N GLU A 35 -9.06 14.68 0.93
CA GLU A 35 -9.45 16.00 1.43
C GLU A 35 -8.26 16.75 2.05
N GLY A 36 -8.36 18.08 2.06
CA GLY A 36 -7.29 18.94 2.57
C GLY A 36 -7.02 18.76 4.06
N LEU A 37 -5.73 18.86 4.44
CA LEU A 37 -5.25 18.70 5.80
C LEU A 37 -4.78 20.03 6.42
N THR A 38 -4.89 20.11 7.73
CA THR A 38 -4.40 21.18 8.59
C THR A 38 -3.46 20.58 9.63
N SER A 39 -2.22 21.06 9.70
CA SER A 39 -1.24 20.64 10.70
C SER A 39 -1.58 21.25 12.07
N LYS A 40 -1.88 20.38 13.04
CA LYS A 40 -2.10 20.72 14.44
C LYS A 40 -0.83 20.38 15.21
N LYS A 41 -0.10 21.42 15.59
CA LYS A 41 1.05 21.34 16.48
C LYS A 41 0.81 22.13 17.76
N GLY A 42 1.26 21.60 18.88
CA GLY A 42 1.18 22.21 20.20
C GLY A 42 2.08 21.44 21.17
N GLU A 43 2.43 22.07 22.28
CA GLU A 43 3.45 21.55 23.20
C GLU A 43 2.94 20.36 24.05
N ILE A 44 1.63 20.23 24.21
CA ILE A 44 1.00 19.25 25.11
C ILE A 44 0.49 18.00 24.36
N LYS A 45 0.05 18.18 23.11
CA LYS A 45 -0.55 17.10 22.32
C LYS A 45 0.38 16.72 21.18
N ALA A 46 0.44 15.43 20.87
CA ALA A 46 1.19 14.93 19.72
C ALA A 46 0.80 15.68 18.43
N HIS A 47 1.81 15.94 17.61
CA HIS A 47 1.64 16.59 16.32
C HIS A 47 0.84 15.68 15.39
N HIS A 48 -0.23 16.20 14.79
CA HIS A 48 -1.06 15.45 13.86
C HIS A 48 -1.69 16.38 12.83
N PHE A 49 -2.12 15.82 11.71
CA PHE A 49 -2.99 16.46 10.75
C PHE A 49 -4.45 16.28 11.16
N ALA A 50 -5.23 17.33 10.97
CA ALA A 50 -6.68 17.30 11.05
C ALA A 50 -7.27 17.61 9.67
N HIS A 51 -8.41 17.04 9.34
CA HIS A 51 -9.14 17.42 8.13
C HIS A 51 -9.56 18.90 8.24
N THR A 52 -9.35 19.66 7.17
CA THR A 52 -9.78 21.06 7.09
C THR A 52 -11.29 21.16 6.97
N ASN A 53 -11.92 20.19 6.30
CA ASN A 53 -13.35 20.12 6.05
C ASN A 53 -13.96 18.86 6.71
N ALA A 54 -14.64 18.01 5.92
CA ALA A 54 -15.26 16.80 6.40
C ALA A 54 -14.23 15.78 6.92
N THR A 55 -14.50 15.20 8.09
CA THR A 55 -13.69 14.13 8.65
C THR A 55 -13.98 12.82 7.91
N CYS A 56 -12.94 12.12 7.46
CA CYS A 56 -13.11 10.86 6.75
C CYS A 56 -13.53 9.70 7.68
N ARG A 57 -14.36 8.79 7.14
CA ARG A 57 -14.86 7.62 7.87
C ARG A 57 -13.76 6.63 8.27
N ALA A 58 -12.67 6.59 7.49
CA ALA A 58 -11.52 5.72 7.74
C ALA A 58 -10.83 6.07 9.07
N VAL A 59 -10.67 7.36 9.37
CA VAL A 59 -10.02 7.86 10.59
C VAL A 59 -11.04 8.00 11.75
N SER A 60 -12.32 8.24 11.47
CA SER A 60 -13.35 8.39 12.52
C SER A 60 -13.68 7.09 13.27
N ALA A 61 -13.34 5.93 12.70
CA ALA A 61 -13.66 4.63 13.29
C ALA A 61 -12.75 4.23 14.46
N GLY A 62 -11.76 5.05 14.84
CA GLY A 62 -10.87 4.79 15.98
C GLY A 62 -10.02 3.52 15.83
N ARG A 63 -10.01 2.91 14.64
CA ARG A 63 -9.07 1.85 14.32
C ARG A 63 -7.71 2.51 14.23
N ASP A 64 -6.71 1.90 14.87
CA ASP A 64 -5.31 2.14 14.53
C ASP A 64 -5.26 2.11 13.01
N VAL A 65 -4.93 3.25 12.42
CA VAL A 65 -4.93 3.37 10.98
C VAL A 65 -3.67 2.68 10.53
N GLU A 66 -3.74 1.34 10.48
CA GLU A 66 -2.71 0.50 9.90
C GLU A 66 -2.34 1.13 8.57
N LEU A 67 -1.02 1.30 8.43
CA LEU A 67 -0.39 2.16 7.44
C LEU A 67 -1.13 2.12 6.09
N PRO A 68 -1.37 3.28 5.45
CA PRO A 68 -1.94 3.33 4.10
C PRO A 68 -1.01 2.66 3.06
N LEU A 69 0.21 2.25 3.49
CA LEU A 69 1.13 1.41 2.74
C LEU A 69 0.53 0.07 2.30
N PHE A 70 -0.38 -0.54 3.08
CA PHE A 70 -0.96 -1.84 2.70
C PHE A 70 -2.20 -1.73 1.82
N ASP A 71 -2.91 -0.60 1.84
CA ASP A 71 -4.17 -0.47 1.11
C ASP A 71 -3.96 -0.14 -0.39
N ARG A 72 -2.82 0.47 -0.73
CA ARG A 72 -2.37 0.60 -2.12
C ARG A 72 -1.43 -0.53 -2.46
N PHE A 73 -1.99 -1.72 -2.71
CA PHE A 73 -1.30 -2.72 -3.52
C PHE A 73 -1.06 -2.09 -4.91
N ASN A 74 0.08 -1.41 -5.08
CA ASN A 74 0.56 -0.85 -6.36
C ASN A 74 0.98 -1.96 -7.34
N LEU A 75 0.26 -3.08 -7.32
CA LEU A 75 0.39 -4.09 -8.35
C LEU A 75 -0.42 -3.62 -9.55
N HIS A 76 0.19 -2.75 -10.36
CA HIS A 76 -0.37 -2.28 -11.63
C HIS A 76 -0.39 -3.42 -12.65
N LEU A 77 -1.14 -4.49 -12.39
CA LEU A 77 -1.36 -5.57 -13.32
C LEU A 77 -2.43 -5.17 -14.32
N THR A 78 -2.13 -5.31 -15.60
CA THR A 78 -3.15 -5.29 -16.63
C THR A 78 -4.04 -6.54 -16.50
N PRO A 79 -5.28 -6.54 -17.04
CA PRO A 79 -6.14 -7.72 -16.99
C PRO A 79 -5.48 -8.99 -17.56
N LYS A 80 -4.63 -8.85 -18.59
CA LYS A 80 -3.90 -9.97 -19.19
C LYS A 80 -2.83 -10.55 -18.25
N GLU A 81 -2.09 -9.68 -17.57
CA GLU A 81 -1.06 -10.08 -16.61
C GLU A 81 -1.68 -10.71 -15.36
N TYR A 82 -2.81 -10.18 -14.89
CA TYR A 82 -3.56 -10.76 -13.79
C TYR A 82 -4.05 -12.18 -14.13
N LEU A 83 -4.63 -12.38 -15.32
CA LEU A 83 -5.00 -13.71 -15.78
C LEU A 83 -3.79 -14.64 -15.92
N ALA A 84 -2.66 -14.13 -16.39
CA ALA A 84 -1.42 -14.90 -16.47
C ALA A 84 -0.91 -15.32 -15.08
N LEU A 85 -1.01 -14.45 -14.07
CA LEU A 85 -0.65 -14.76 -12.69
C LEU A 85 -1.58 -15.83 -12.09
N LEU A 86 -2.89 -15.75 -12.33
CA LEU A 86 -3.84 -16.79 -11.93
C LEU A 86 -3.58 -18.12 -12.64
N GLN A 87 -3.19 -18.09 -13.91
CA GLN A 87 -2.84 -19.28 -14.68
C GLN A 87 -1.53 -19.91 -14.18
N PHE A 88 -0.53 -19.08 -13.85
CA PHE A 88 0.73 -19.51 -13.23
C PHE A 88 0.48 -20.26 -11.93
N GLU A 89 -0.41 -19.74 -11.06
CA GLU A 89 -0.76 -20.40 -9.80
C GLU A 89 -1.35 -21.79 -10.02
N LYS A 90 -2.24 -21.94 -11.01
CA LYS A 90 -2.94 -23.21 -11.28
C LYS A 90 -2.09 -24.24 -12.01
N LYS A 91 -1.26 -23.82 -12.97
CA LYS A 91 -0.61 -24.71 -13.95
C LYS A 91 0.92 -24.73 -13.86
N GLY A 92 1.54 -23.81 -13.13
CA GLY A 92 2.99 -23.59 -13.19
C GLY A 92 3.41 -22.81 -14.44
N ALA A 93 4.70 -22.47 -14.51
CA ALA A 93 5.23 -21.40 -15.36
C ALA A 93 4.87 -21.50 -16.86
N ASP A 94 4.05 -20.57 -17.33
CA ASP A 94 3.78 -20.33 -18.75
C ASP A 94 4.77 -19.28 -19.28
N SER A 95 5.59 -19.67 -20.27
CA SER A 95 6.86 -19.00 -20.59
C SER A 95 6.73 -17.60 -21.20
N LYS A 96 5.52 -17.15 -21.51
CA LYS A 96 5.26 -15.84 -22.15
C LYS A 96 5.24 -14.65 -21.17
N TYR A 97 4.70 -14.84 -19.96
CA TYR A 97 4.51 -13.74 -18.99
C TYR A 97 5.50 -13.77 -17.83
N ARG A 98 6.38 -14.78 -17.77
CA ARG A 98 7.36 -14.97 -16.70
C ARG A 98 8.14 -13.69 -16.38
N PHE A 99 8.77 -13.08 -17.38
CA PHE A 99 9.59 -11.88 -17.19
C PHE A 99 8.79 -10.69 -16.62
N ILE A 100 7.52 -10.54 -17.03
CA ILE A 100 6.66 -9.44 -16.56
C ILE A 100 6.23 -9.69 -15.11
N LEU A 101 5.87 -10.94 -14.79
CA LEU A 101 5.47 -11.33 -13.45
C LEU A 101 6.63 -11.23 -12.45
N GLU A 102 7.85 -11.59 -12.88
CA GLU A 102 9.08 -11.43 -12.11
C GLU A 102 9.41 -9.94 -11.90
N ALA A 103 9.35 -9.12 -12.95
CA ALA A 103 9.61 -7.68 -12.85
C ALA A 103 8.63 -6.94 -11.91
N LYS A 104 7.43 -7.50 -11.71
CA LYS A 104 6.41 -6.97 -10.80
C LYS A 104 6.44 -7.62 -9.41
N ASP A 105 7.50 -8.37 -9.09
CA ASP A 105 7.71 -9.04 -7.80
C ASP A 105 6.55 -9.98 -7.42
N THR A 106 5.88 -10.58 -8.40
CA THR A 106 4.76 -11.52 -8.15
C THR A 106 5.23 -12.97 -8.11
N ILE A 107 6.33 -13.27 -8.79
CA ILE A 107 6.98 -14.58 -8.81
C ILE A 107 8.48 -14.43 -8.60
N VAL A 108 9.11 -15.48 -8.05
CA VAL A 108 10.56 -15.56 -7.84
C VAL A 108 11.04 -16.97 -8.20
N TYR A 109 12.26 -17.06 -8.71
CA TYR A 109 12.91 -18.36 -8.91
C TYR A 109 13.50 -18.86 -7.59
N ASN A 110 13.08 -20.06 -7.19
CA ASN A 110 13.59 -20.73 -6.01
C ASN A 110 14.46 -21.92 -6.44
N PRO A 111 15.80 -21.88 -6.24
CA PRO A 111 16.71 -22.97 -6.62
C PRO A 111 16.50 -24.24 -5.78
N HIS A 112 15.87 -24.12 -4.61
CA HIS A 112 15.59 -25.23 -3.69
C HIS A 112 14.19 -25.83 -3.90
N LYS A 113 13.44 -25.34 -4.90
CA LYS A 113 12.12 -25.88 -5.23
C LYS A 113 12.26 -27.14 -6.08
N GLY A 114 12.10 -28.30 -5.45
CA GLY A 114 12.29 -29.60 -6.10
C GLY A 114 13.75 -29.85 -6.47
N SER A 115 14.02 -30.82 -7.34
CA SER A 115 15.40 -31.24 -7.66
C SER A 115 16.18 -30.29 -8.57
N TYR A 116 15.52 -29.42 -9.33
CA TYR A 116 16.16 -28.55 -10.35
C TYR A 116 15.84 -27.07 -10.17
N GLY A 117 15.27 -26.71 -9.00
CA GLY A 117 14.69 -25.40 -8.78
C GLY A 117 13.45 -25.13 -9.63
N GLY A 118 12.73 -24.06 -9.30
CA GLY A 118 11.50 -23.72 -9.99
C GLY A 118 10.95 -22.37 -9.56
N TRP A 119 10.01 -21.87 -10.35
CA TRP A 119 9.33 -20.60 -10.08
C TRP A 119 8.22 -20.78 -9.04
N GLU A 120 8.08 -19.82 -8.15
CA GLU A 120 7.00 -19.78 -7.17
C GLU A 120 6.48 -18.36 -6.92
N LEU A 121 5.30 -18.26 -6.32
CA LEU A 121 4.70 -16.98 -5.95
C LEU A 121 5.47 -16.36 -4.78
N THR A 122 5.75 -15.06 -4.88
CA THR A 122 6.23 -14.25 -3.75
C THR A 122 5.11 -14.04 -2.72
N LYS A 123 5.39 -13.39 -1.58
CA LYS A 123 4.34 -12.97 -0.64
C LYS A 123 3.30 -12.09 -1.33
N LEU A 124 3.75 -11.17 -2.18
CA LEU A 124 2.91 -10.26 -2.95
C LEU A 124 2.03 -11.02 -3.96
N GLY A 125 2.61 -11.94 -4.73
CA GLY A 125 1.86 -12.82 -5.63
C GLY A 125 0.82 -13.67 -4.89
N LYS A 126 1.18 -14.19 -3.71
CA LYS A 126 0.25 -14.94 -2.84
C LYS A 126 -0.91 -14.08 -2.36
N VAL A 127 -0.70 -12.80 -2.02
CA VAL A 127 -1.82 -11.91 -1.68
C VAL A 127 -2.77 -11.75 -2.85
N VAL A 128 -2.25 -11.47 -4.05
CA VAL A 128 -3.08 -11.26 -5.24
C VAL A 128 -3.84 -12.51 -5.66
N CYS A 129 -3.23 -13.68 -5.52
CA CYS A 129 -3.90 -14.97 -5.76
C CYS A 129 -4.81 -15.42 -4.61
N ARG A 130 -4.93 -14.65 -3.51
CA ARG A 130 -5.68 -15.04 -2.29
C ARG A 130 -5.17 -16.35 -1.66
N LYS A 131 -3.86 -16.55 -1.69
CA LYS A 131 -3.14 -17.74 -1.20
C LYS A 131 -2.13 -17.39 -0.10
N LEU A 132 -2.24 -16.22 0.52
CA LEU A 132 -1.39 -15.89 1.66
C LEU A 132 -1.80 -16.79 2.84
N SER A 133 -0.95 -17.77 3.15
CA SER A 133 -1.08 -18.56 4.38
C SER A 133 -0.43 -17.78 5.51
N MET A 134 -1.20 -17.44 6.53
CA MET A 134 -0.68 -16.92 7.81
C MET A 134 -0.32 -18.13 8.67
N ASN A 135 0.90 -18.64 8.47
CA ASN A 135 1.50 -19.65 9.34
C ASN A 135 2.58 -18.99 10.19
#